data_AF-A0A941S1X9-F1
#
_entry.id   AF-A0A941S1X9-F1
#
_cell.length_a   1.000
_cell.length_b   1.000
_cell.length_c   1.000
_cell.angle_alpha   90.00
_cell.angle_beta   90.00
_cell.angle_gamma   90.00
#
_symmetry.space_group_name_H-M   'P 1'
#
loop_
_entity.id
_entity.type
_entity.pdbx_description
1 polymer ?
#
loop_
_entity_poly.entity_id
_entity_poly.type
_entity_poly.pdbx_seq_one_letter_code
_entity_poly.pdbx_strand_id
1 'polypeptide(L)'
;MRSASLALTWELLASGGWKLLGAVLVANALPILILGALRQEGVLDPQEQAIISMHVVSTMINGLVFGTALAVAAGSVSRLYCYPISSALITAGRMLPAQLLLFAEVAASTLLLNWLFGVNWPILGPALFIVSGLATFQAVAWLTGHSLWSLPAILIVGGLQSVWFVFRYRTQFTGPAHEWLEVRPMEWLTLAVFTAGAYAVALLAIQRDRRGEALRTDTLKAWLESLCERRPALKRGFPSPLAAHFWAEWHQKGVMPLITAIGLCLGLGIWLLFVRQADTLHVWVFKGGWFLPITGFVGALAIGGSGLPNGAIEMGPFLATRPLSNAELGRNLLQVVARNVCGGVILWLGACTVVIVALKLAGADSGKILPVETSNFEWWQIPAIVFGSWWTTSLLTTLLSSGRSRFVVLVIISVSLLPLIPTILGRWMLSEGARPGFRNAIGLLASGVAIVTTIWACRSAWQRRYITGTSLLAAVALATTLTAAGGIVIHQTTGWTSTSQLILTGLAAITILPVPGLPLMIAWNRHR
;
A
#
# COMPACT_ATOMS: atom_id res chain seq x y z
N MET A 1 -7.57 -24.30 31.64
CA MET A 1 -8.12 -23.56 30.48
C MET A 1 -9.40 -24.26 30.03
N ARG A 2 -10.49 -23.53 29.73
CA ARG A 2 -11.82 -24.15 29.46
C ARG A 2 -11.96 -24.75 28.05
N SER A 3 -11.28 -24.21 27.03
CA SER A 3 -11.17 -24.81 25.69
C SER A 3 -10.02 -24.17 24.89
N ALA A 4 -9.50 -24.87 23.87
CA ALA A 4 -8.47 -24.34 22.98
C ALA A 4 -8.98 -23.17 22.10
N SER A 5 -10.25 -23.21 21.69
CA SER A 5 -10.89 -22.11 20.93
C SER A 5 -10.95 -20.81 21.73
N LEU A 6 -11.26 -20.90 23.03
CA LEU A 6 -11.29 -19.75 23.92
C LEU A 6 -9.89 -19.19 24.14
N ALA A 7 -8.87 -20.04 24.25
CA ALA A 7 -7.48 -19.61 24.37
C ALA A 7 -6.99 -18.85 23.11
N LEU A 8 -7.30 -19.35 21.91
CA LEU A 8 -6.96 -18.68 20.65
C LEU A 8 -7.68 -17.33 20.49
N THR A 9 -8.95 -17.27 20.90
CA THR A 9 -9.74 -16.03 20.90
C THR A 9 -9.18 -15.02 21.89
N TRP A 10 -8.88 -15.46 23.11
CA TRP A 10 -8.25 -14.62 24.14
C TRP A 10 -6.91 -14.07 23.66
N GLU A 11 -6.08 -14.91 23.03
CA GLU A 11 -4.80 -14.49 22.50
C GLU A 11 -4.94 -13.41 21.42
N LEU A 12 -5.92 -13.53 20.50
CA LEU A 12 -6.21 -12.51 19.50
C LEU A 12 -6.57 -11.17 20.17
N LEU A 13 -7.44 -11.19 21.18
CA LEU A 13 -7.86 -9.99 21.90
C LEU A 13 -6.72 -9.37 22.71
N ALA A 14 -5.96 -10.19 23.44
CA ALA A 14 -4.85 -9.74 24.28
C ALA A 14 -3.69 -9.15 23.47
N SER A 15 -3.38 -9.75 22.31
CA SER A 15 -2.32 -9.28 21.41
C SER A 15 -2.75 -8.09 20.53
N GLY A 16 -4.05 -7.98 20.27
CA GLY A 16 -4.69 -6.83 19.63
C GLY A 16 -4.67 -5.61 20.53
N GLY A 17 -5.27 -5.70 21.72
CA GLY A 17 -5.28 -4.63 22.73
C GLY A 17 -5.49 -3.23 22.14
N TRP A 18 -4.57 -2.32 22.44
CA TRP A 18 -4.57 -0.94 21.95
C TRP A 18 -4.50 -0.79 20.41
N LYS A 19 -4.05 -1.82 19.67
CA LYS A 19 -3.99 -1.74 18.20
C LYS A 19 -5.38 -1.76 17.59
N LEU A 20 -6.30 -2.55 18.13
CA LEU A 20 -7.69 -2.61 17.65
C LEU A 20 -8.41 -1.28 17.94
N LEU A 21 -8.25 -0.75 19.16
CA LEU A 21 -8.77 0.58 19.51
C LEU A 21 -8.18 1.69 18.62
N GLY A 22 -6.86 1.66 18.40
CA GLY A 22 -6.19 2.60 17.50
C GLY A 22 -6.71 2.49 16.07
N ALA A 23 -6.98 1.28 15.59
CA ALA A 23 -7.57 1.03 14.28
C ALA A 23 -8.97 1.66 14.17
N VAL A 24 -9.83 1.49 15.17
CA VAL A 24 -11.16 2.14 15.25
C VAL A 24 -11.04 3.65 15.13
N LEU A 25 -10.13 4.27 15.89
CA LEU A 25 -9.92 5.72 15.84
C LEU A 25 -9.43 6.18 14.46
N VAL A 26 -8.43 5.50 13.90
CA VAL A 26 -7.83 5.87 12.60
C VAL A 26 -8.82 5.70 11.46
N ALA A 27 -9.56 4.59 11.44
CA ALA A 27 -10.51 4.28 10.37
C ALA A 27 -11.69 5.27 10.35
N ASN A 28 -12.17 5.69 11.53
CA ASN A 28 -13.29 6.63 11.64
C ASN A 28 -12.87 8.10 11.55
N ALA A 29 -11.60 8.45 11.80
CA ALA A 29 -11.16 9.84 11.81
C ALA A 29 -11.45 10.56 10.49
N LEU A 30 -11.08 9.97 9.35
CA LEU A 30 -11.28 10.60 8.04
C LEU A 30 -12.78 10.76 7.70
N PRO A 31 -13.63 9.72 7.77
CA PRO A 31 -15.07 9.86 7.54
C PRO A 31 -15.73 10.88 8.46
N ILE A 32 -15.42 10.87 9.77
CA ILE A 32 -15.97 11.85 10.74
C ILE A 32 -15.60 13.27 10.34
N LEU A 33 -14.34 13.52 9.96
CA LEU A 33 -13.89 14.85 9.60
C LEU A 33 -14.52 15.35 8.29
N ILE A 34 -14.66 14.50 7.28
CA ILE A 34 -15.31 14.86 6.01
C ILE A 34 -16.81 15.09 6.22
N LEU A 35 -17.53 14.14 6.82
CA LEU A 35 -18.98 14.26 7.04
C LEU A 35 -19.31 15.44 7.97
N GLY A 36 -18.47 15.70 8.97
CA GLY A 36 -18.59 16.87 9.82
C GLY A 36 -18.45 18.18 9.05
N ALA A 37 -17.48 18.28 8.14
CA ALA A 37 -17.34 19.44 7.28
C ALA A 37 -18.55 19.64 6.35
N LEU A 38 -19.03 18.57 5.71
CA LEU A 38 -20.20 18.63 4.82
C LEU A 38 -21.49 19.01 5.56
N ARG A 39 -21.67 18.48 6.79
CA ARG A 39 -22.81 18.83 7.63
C ARG A 39 -22.80 20.31 8.03
N GLN A 40 -21.63 20.86 8.34
CA GLN A 40 -21.50 22.29 8.67
C GLN A 40 -21.80 23.19 7.47
N GLU A 41 -21.41 22.77 6.27
CA GLU A 41 -21.69 23.51 5.03
C GLU A 41 -23.16 23.37 4.59
N GLY A 42 -23.96 22.51 5.24
CA GLY A 42 -25.36 22.26 4.87
C GLY A 42 -25.51 21.51 3.55
N VAL A 43 -24.43 20.89 3.05
CA VAL A 43 -24.38 20.17 1.76
C VAL A 43 -24.48 18.65 1.96
N LEU A 44 -24.68 18.18 3.19
CA LEU A 44 -24.80 16.75 3.47
C LEU A 44 -26.20 16.25 3.09
N ASP A 45 -26.35 15.78 1.85
CA ASP A 45 -27.53 15.02 1.40
C ASP A 45 -27.19 13.51 1.33
N PRO A 46 -27.78 12.67 2.20
CA PRO A 46 -27.57 11.22 2.18
C PRO A 46 -27.91 10.54 0.84
N GLN A 47 -28.78 11.14 0.03
CA GLN A 47 -29.18 10.61 -1.26
C GLN A 47 -28.23 10.99 -2.40
N GLU A 48 -27.31 11.92 -2.15
CA GLU A 48 -26.35 12.35 -3.16
C GLU A 48 -25.37 11.22 -3.51
N GLN A 49 -25.15 10.99 -4.80
CA GLN A 49 -24.26 9.94 -5.31
C GLN A 49 -22.83 10.06 -4.75
N ALA A 50 -22.37 11.27 -4.43
CA ALA A 50 -21.09 11.51 -3.80
C ALA A 50 -21.00 10.89 -2.39
N ILE A 51 -22.07 10.98 -1.60
CA ILE A 51 -22.16 10.40 -0.25
C ILE A 51 -22.21 8.87 -0.31
N ILE A 52 -22.93 8.30 -1.28
CA ILE A 52 -22.93 6.85 -1.52
C ILE A 52 -21.53 6.36 -1.90
N SER A 53 -20.85 7.07 -2.80
CA SER A 53 -19.47 6.74 -3.19
C SER A 53 -18.52 6.84 -2.00
N MET A 54 -18.72 7.84 -1.14
CA MET A 54 -17.97 8.01 0.10
C MET A 54 -18.19 6.86 1.09
N HIS A 55 -19.41 6.32 1.18
CA HIS A 55 -19.70 5.14 1.99
C HIS A 55 -18.91 3.92 1.54
N VAL A 56 -18.87 3.63 0.23
CA VAL A 56 -18.09 2.51 -0.33
C VAL A 56 -16.61 2.69 -0.03
N VAL A 57 -16.06 3.87 -0.30
CA VAL A 57 -14.64 4.17 -0.04
C VAL A 57 -14.33 4.04 1.45
N SER A 58 -15.18 4.58 2.32
CA SER A 58 -15.03 4.48 3.78
C SER A 58 -15.08 3.03 4.25
N THR A 59 -15.98 2.22 3.68
CA THR A 59 -16.07 0.78 3.97
C THR A 59 -14.78 0.05 3.59
N MET A 60 -14.21 0.34 2.42
CA MET A 60 -12.95 -0.29 1.99
C MET A 60 -11.78 0.14 2.88
N ILE A 61 -11.71 1.42 3.26
CA ILE A 61 -10.70 1.94 4.19
C ILE A 61 -10.85 1.25 5.55
N ASN A 62 -12.07 1.19 6.09
CA ASN A 62 -12.37 0.52 7.35
C ASN A 62 -11.95 -0.96 7.30
N GLY A 63 -12.34 -1.68 6.25
CA GLY A 63 -11.97 -3.08 6.06
C GLY A 63 -10.47 -3.29 5.96
N LEU A 64 -9.75 -2.40 5.27
CA LEU A 64 -8.29 -2.45 5.19
C LEU A 64 -7.64 -2.20 6.56
N VAL A 65 -8.06 -1.15 7.27
CA VAL A 65 -7.46 -0.75 8.56
C VAL A 65 -7.75 -1.77 9.65
N PHE A 66 -9.02 -2.16 9.82
CA PHE A 66 -9.46 -3.19 10.78
C PHE A 66 -8.88 -4.56 10.43
N GLY A 67 -8.99 -4.96 9.16
CA GLY A 67 -8.44 -6.24 8.69
C GLY A 67 -6.93 -6.34 8.90
N THR A 68 -6.18 -5.25 8.67
CA THR A 68 -4.74 -5.21 8.94
C THR A 68 -4.45 -5.32 10.44
N ALA A 69 -5.17 -4.57 11.28
CA ALA A 69 -4.99 -4.63 12.73
C ALA A 69 -5.27 -6.04 13.28
N LEU A 70 -6.32 -6.70 12.79
CA LEU A 70 -6.67 -8.07 13.13
C LEU A 70 -5.65 -9.09 12.62
N ALA A 71 -5.15 -8.93 11.39
CA ALA A 71 -4.10 -9.79 10.85
C ALA A 71 -2.81 -9.68 11.68
N VAL A 72 -2.43 -8.46 12.08
CA VAL A 72 -1.28 -8.22 12.97
C VAL A 72 -1.52 -8.79 14.37
N ALA A 73 -2.74 -8.69 14.90
CA ALA A 73 -3.10 -9.28 16.19
C ALA A 73 -3.07 -10.81 16.15
N ALA A 74 -3.59 -11.43 15.09
CA ALA A 74 -3.60 -12.89 14.95
C ALA A 74 -2.18 -13.48 14.98
N GLY A 75 -1.20 -12.75 14.45
CA GLY A 75 0.20 -13.16 14.42
C GLY A 75 0.44 -14.38 13.55
N SER A 76 1.62 -15.00 13.67
CA SER A 76 1.94 -16.21 12.92
C SER A 76 1.23 -17.43 13.49
N VAL A 77 0.66 -18.26 12.60
CA VAL A 77 0.02 -19.53 12.95
C VAL A 77 1.07 -20.62 13.24
N SER A 78 2.29 -20.49 12.71
CA SER A 78 3.32 -21.53 12.80
C SER A 78 3.69 -21.93 14.23
N ARG A 79 3.63 -20.98 15.18
CA ARG A 79 3.83 -21.25 16.62
C ARG A 79 2.84 -22.27 17.20
N LEU A 80 1.69 -22.44 16.55
CA LEU A 80 0.64 -23.34 17.02
C LEU A 80 0.84 -24.79 16.53
N TYR A 81 1.73 -25.02 15.56
CA TYR A 81 1.87 -26.32 14.91
C TYR A 81 2.43 -27.40 15.82
N CYS A 82 3.21 -27.00 16.82
CA CYS A 82 3.80 -27.89 17.83
C CYS A 82 2.77 -28.39 18.86
N TYR A 83 1.60 -27.77 18.96
CA TYR A 83 0.57 -28.22 19.90
C TYR A 83 -0.29 -29.33 19.29
N PRO A 84 -0.83 -30.25 20.12
CA PRO A 84 -1.72 -31.33 19.68
C PRO A 84 -3.14 -30.82 19.37
N ILE A 85 -3.25 -29.73 18.62
CA ILE A 85 -4.50 -29.11 18.19
C ILE A 85 -4.74 -29.53 16.74
N SER A 86 -5.97 -29.90 16.37
CA SER A 86 -6.30 -30.23 14.98
C SER A 86 -6.16 -29.01 14.08
N SER A 87 -5.75 -29.20 12.83
CA SER A 87 -5.62 -28.08 11.87
C SER A 87 -6.94 -27.34 11.68
N ALA A 88 -8.07 -28.07 11.68
CA ALA A 88 -9.41 -27.49 11.58
C ALA A 88 -9.71 -26.53 12.75
N LEU A 89 -9.30 -26.89 13.98
CA LEU A 89 -9.49 -26.04 15.15
C LEU A 89 -8.54 -24.84 15.16
N ILE A 90 -7.31 -24.99 14.66
CA ILE A 90 -6.39 -23.86 14.44
C ILE A 90 -7.00 -22.87 13.45
N THR A 91 -7.45 -23.36 12.29
CA THR A 91 -8.08 -22.54 11.24
C THR A 91 -9.33 -21.83 11.78
N ALA A 92 -10.27 -22.58 12.35
CA ALA A 92 -11.53 -22.01 12.85
C ALA A 92 -11.29 -21.05 14.02
N GLY A 93 -10.44 -21.43 14.98
CA GLY A 93 -10.12 -20.64 16.15
C GLY A 93 -9.35 -19.35 15.86
N ARG A 94 -8.77 -19.21 14.66
CA ARG A 94 -8.13 -17.96 14.20
C ARG A 94 -9.03 -17.14 13.28
N MET A 95 -9.67 -17.79 12.31
CA MET A 95 -10.49 -17.08 11.31
C MET A 95 -11.79 -16.56 11.91
N LEU A 96 -12.55 -17.40 12.62
CA LEU A 96 -13.92 -17.06 13.04
C LEU A 96 -13.94 -15.90 14.06
N PRO A 97 -13.10 -15.87 15.12
CA PRO A 97 -13.05 -14.72 16.00
C PRO A 97 -12.61 -13.43 15.29
N ALA A 98 -11.64 -13.50 14.38
CA ALA A 98 -11.21 -12.34 13.62
C ALA A 98 -12.32 -11.80 12.70
N GLN A 99 -13.08 -12.69 12.06
CA GLN A 99 -14.24 -12.33 11.23
C GLN A 99 -15.36 -11.70 12.05
N LEU A 100 -15.70 -12.27 13.21
CA LEU A 100 -16.73 -11.70 14.10
C LEU A 100 -16.32 -10.33 14.64
N LEU A 101 -15.05 -10.15 15.01
CA LEU A 101 -14.53 -8.85 15.44
C LEU A 101 -14.57 -7.83 14.30
N LEU A 102 -14.11 -8.21 13.09
CA LEU A 102 -14.16 -7.32 11.93
C LEU A 102 -15.61 -6.91 11.60
N PHE A 103 -16.54 -7.87 11.64
CA PHE A 103 -17.96 -7.59 11.46
C PHE A 103 -18.45 -6.54 12.47
N ALA A 104 -18.14 -6.75 13.75
CA ALA A 104 -18.55 -5.85 14.82
C ALA A 104 -17.92 -4.46 14.69
N GLU A 105 -16.64 -4.38 14.33
CA GLU A 105 -15.92 -3.11 14.14
C GLU A 105 -16.49 -2.31 12.95
N VAL A 106 -16.72 -2.95 11.80
CA VAL A 106 -17.35 -2.30 10.64
C VAL A 106 -18.78 -1.88 10.97
N ALA A 107 -19.58 -2.76 11.58
CA ALA A 107 -20.95 -2.45 11.94
C ALA A 107 -21.04 -1.29 12.95
N ALA A 108 -20.21 -1.31 13.99
CA ALA A 108 -20.15 -0.24 14.99
C ALA A 108 -19.67 1.08 14.39
N SER A 109 -18.69 1.05 13.49
CA SER A 109 -18.21 2.23 12.76
C SER A 109 -19.34 2.85 11.91
N THR A 110 -20.04 2.05 11.12
CA THR A 110 -21.16 2.54 10.31
C THR A 110 -22.31 3.06 11.19
N LEU A 111 -22.65 2.36 12.28
CA LEU A 111 -23.64 2.81 13.26
C LEU A 111 -23.27 4.16 13.88
N LEU A 112 -22.00 4.34 14.25
CA LEU A 112 -21.49 5.59 14.80
C LEU A 112 -21.66 6.74 13.78
N LEU A 113 -21.30 6.52 12.52
CA LEU A 113 -21.43 7.53 11.48
C LEU A 113 -22.91 7.86 11.18
N ASN A 114 -23.78 6.84 11.17
CA ASN A 114 -25.22 7.04 11.04
C ASN A 114 -25.78 7.87 12.20
N TRP A 115 -25.37 7.56 13.43
CA TRP A 115 -25.81 8.28 14.62
C TRP A 115 -25.31 9.73 14.63
N LEU A 116 -24.04 9.96 14.28
CA LEU A 116 -23.43 11.29 14.29
C LEU A 116 -23.96 12.20 13.17
N PHE A 117 -24.25 11.67 11.99
CA PHE A 117 -24.48 12.47 10.78
C PHE A 117 -25.83 12.24 10.11
N GLY A 118 -26.62 11.25 10.52
CA GLY A 118 -27.92 10.96 9.92
C GLY A 118 -27.84 10.44 8.48
N VAL A 119 -26.70 9.86 8.07
CA VAL A 119 -26.46 9.41 6.69
C VAL A 119 -27.16 8.10 6.32
N ASN A 120 -27.76 7.39 7.29
CA ASN A 120 -28.56 6.17 7.09
C ASN A 120 -27.91 5.10 6.19
N TRP A 121 -26.58 4.96 6.28
CA TRP A 121 -25.84 3.97 5.51
C TRP A 121 -26.19 2.54 5.95
N PRO A 122 -26.29 1.59 5.01
CA PRO A 122 -26.59 0.21 5.34
C PRO A 122 -25.43 -0.43 6.10
N ILE A 123 -25.75 -1.24 7.11
CA ILE A 123 -24.77 -1.79 8.05
C ILE A 123 -24.35 -3.21 7.67
N LEU A 124 -25.34 -4.08 7.40
CA LEU A 124 -25.12 -5.52 7.26
C LEU A 124 -24.35 -5.89 5.98
N GLY A 125 -24.78 -5.37 4.82
CA GLY A 125 -24.16 -5.67 3.53
C GLY A 125 -22.65 -5.40 3.48
N PRO A 126 -22.19 -4.17 3.79
CA PRO A 126 -20.76 -3.85 3.80
C PRO A 126 -19.98 -4.65 4.83
N ALA A 127 -20.53 -4.86 6.04
CA ALA A 127 -19.86 -5.65 7.07
C ALA A 127 -19.62 -7.11 6.62
N LEU A 128 -20.63 -7.77 6.05
CA LEU A 128 -20.50 -9.13 5.52
C LEU A 128 -19.52 -9.20 4.35
N PHE A 129 -19.56 -8.21 3.45
CA PHE A 129 -18.63 -8.13 2.33
C PHE A 129 -17.19 -8.06 2.81
N ILE A 130 -16.89 -7.16 3.75
CA ILE A 130 -15.55 -6.99 4.31
C ILE A 130 -15.07 -8.23 5.07
N VAL A 131 -15.96 -8.90 5.81
CA VAL A 131 -15.66 -10.17 6.50
C VAL A 131 -15.25 -11.27 5.51
N SER A 132 -16.00 -11.43 4.42
CA SER A 132 -15.66 -12.40 3.38
C SER A 132 -14.33 -12.05 2.70
N GLY A 133 -14.03 -10.76 2.54
CA GLY A 133 -12.75 -10.28 2.03
C GLY A 133 -11.59 -10.63 2.97
N LEU A 134 -11.73 -10.44 4.28
CA LEU A 134 -10.71 -10.84 5.26
C LEU A 134 -10.51 -12.36 5.25
N ALA A 135 -11.59 -13.14 5.23
CA ALA A 135 -11.50 -14.60 5.19
C ALA A 135 -10.65 -15.06 3.99
N THR A 136 -10.93 -14.47 2.83
CA THR A 136 -10.26 -14.76 1.58
C THR A 136 -8.80 -14.30 1.60
N PHE A 137 -8.52 -13.11 2.12
CA PHE A 137 -7.17 -12.61 2.34
C PHE A 137 -6.35 -13.56 3.23
N GLN A 138 -6.90 -13.97 4.39
CA GLN A 138 -6.23 -14.88 5.31
C GLN A 138 -5.95 -16.24 4.66
N ALA A 139 -6.93 -16.79 3.96
CA ALA A 139 -6.79 -18.06 3.25
C ALA A 139 -5.67 -18.01 2.22
N VAL A 140 -5.60 -16.94 1.42
CA VAL A 140 -4.53 -16.75 0.43
C VAL A 140 -3.18 -16.51 1.10
N ALA A 141 -3.12 -15.70 2.16
CA ALA A 141 -1.89 -15.41 2.88
C ALA A 141 -1.27 -16.68 3.49
N TRP A 142 -2.11 -17.53 4.11
CA TRP A 142 -1.66 -18.83 4.63
C TRP A 142 -1.34 -19.82 3.52
N LEU A 143 -2.16 -19.88 2.46
CA LEU A 143 -1.89 -20.74 1.32
C LEU A 143 -0.51 -20.45 0.75
N THR A 144 -0.15 -19.19 0.59
CA THR A 144 1.12 -18.74 0.02
C THR A 144 2.29 -18.69 0.99
N GLY A 145 2.09 -19.04 2.27
CA GLY A 145 3.14 -19.09 3.28
C GLY A 145 3.86 -17.76 3.49
N HIS A 146 3.16 -16.63 3.34
CA HIS A 146 3.74 -15.29 3.34
C HIS A 146 4.85 -15.05 2.29
N SER A 147 4.93 -15.89 1.25
CA SER A 147 5.82 -15.63 0.12
C SER A 147 5.37 -14.38 -0.64
N LEU A 148 6.22 -13.87 -1.54
CA LEU A 148 5.86 -12.76 -2.42
C LEU A 148 4.63 -13.06 -3.27
N TRP A 149 4.29 -14.34 -3.50
CA TRP A 149 3.09 -14.77 -4.22
C TRP A 149 1.79 -14.49 -3.48
N SER A 150 1.86 -14.15 -2.18
CA SER A 150 0.70 -13.70 -1.43
C SER A 150 0.06 -12.46 -2.07
N LEU A 151 0.88 -11.47 -2.44
CA LEU A 151 0.41 -10.21 -3.03
C LEU A 151 -0.35 -10.40 -4.36
N PRO A 152 0.21 -11.05 -5.39
CA PRO A 152 -0.50 -11.29 -6.64
C PRO A 152 -1.76 -12.13 -6.43
N ALA A 153 -1.70 -13.15 -5.57
CA ALA A 153 -2.88 -13.97 -5.28
C ALA A 153 -3.97 -13.16 -4.56
N ILE A 154 -3.62 -12.30 -3.60
CA ILE A 154 -4.55 -11.40 -2.92
C ILE A 154 -5.17 -10.43 -3.93
N LEU A 155 -4.37 -9.86 -4.84
CA LEU A 155 -4.87 -8.95 -5.88
C LEU A 155 -5.83 -9.66 -6.83
N ILE A 156 -5.53 -10.90 -7.24
CA ILE A 156 -6.42 -11.67 -8.11
C ILE A 156 -7.75 -11.93 -7.40
N VAL A 157 -7.72 -12.46 -6.18
CA VAL A 157 -8.96 -12.83 -5.50
C VAL A 157 -9.75 -11.60 -5.03
N GLY A 158 -9.08 -10.57 -4.53
CA GLY A 158 -9.70 -9.28 -4.23
C GLY A 158 -10.25 -8.58 -5.48
N GLY A 159 -9.57 -8.74 -6.63
CA GLY A 159 -10.04 -8.29 -7.93
C GLY A 159 -11.31 -9.00 -8.35
N LEU A 160 -11.38 -10.33 -8.24
CA LEU A 160 -12.60 -11.11 -8.51
C LEU A 160 -13.77 -10.69 -7.61
N GLN A 161 -13.51 -10.48 -6.33
CA GLN A 161 -14.52 -10.02 -5.38
C GLN A 161 -14.99 -8.58 -5.71
N SER A 162 -14.09 -7.71 -6.16
CA SER A 162 -14.41 -6.36 -6.62
C SER A 162 -15.22 -6.38 -7.93
N VAL A 163 -14.89 -7.27 -8.86
CA VAL A 163 -15.65 -7.49 -10.10
C VAL A 163 -17.06 -7.95 -9.78
N TRP A 164 -17.23 -8.89 -8.84
CA TRP A 164 -18.54 -9.31 -8.36
C TRP A 164 -19.33 -8.14 -7.74
N PHE A 165 -18.68 -7.35 -6.89
CA PHE A 165 -19.29 -6.17 -6.27
C PHE A 165 -19.79 -5.17 -7.33
N VAL A 166 -18.93 -4.82 -8.28
CA VAL A 166 -19.29 -3.92 -9.38
C VAL A 166 -20.41 -4.50 -10.23
N PHE A 167 -20.33 -5.78 -10.62
CA PHE A 167 -21.38 -6.43 -11.40
C PHE A 167 -22.73 -6.41 -10.68
N ARG A 168 -22.73 -6.52 -9.35
CA ARG A 168 -23.95 -6.58 -8.56
C ARG A 168 -24.60 -5.22 -8.32
N TYR A 169 -23.80 -4.19 -8.01
CA TYR A 169 -24.29 -2.91 -7.52
C TYR A 169 -24.19 -1.75 -8.53
N ARG A 170 -23.33 -1.87 -9.55
CA ARG A 170 -23.30 -0.92 -10.67
C ARG A 170 -24.19 -1.43 -11.79
N THR A 171 -25.40 -0.88 -11.88
CA THR A 171 -26.18 -0.89 -13.12
C THR A 171 -25.42 -0.09 -14.16
N GLN A 172 -25.09 -0.69 -15.31
CA GLN A 172 -24.24 -0.08 -16.35
C GLN A 172 -24.75 1.26 -16.92
N PHE A 173 -25.96 1.72 -16.56
CA PHE A 173 -26.63 2.89 -17.16
C PHE A 173 -27.36 3.82 -16.18
N THR A 174 -27.33 3.55 -14.87
CA THR A 174 -27.93 4.42 -13.85
C THR A 174 -27.00 4.54 -12.66
N GLY A 175 -26.92 5.74 -12.07
CA GLY A 175 -26.18 5.96 -10.83
C GLY A 175 -26.60 4.97 -9.74
N PRO A 176 -25.76 4.72 -8.73
CA PRO A 176 -26.05 3.76 -7.68
C PRO A 176 -27.31 4.20 -6.92
N ALA A 177 -28.47 3.64 -7.27
CA ALA A 177 -29.72 4.10 -6.67
C ALA A 177 -29.82 3.62 -5.22
N HIS A 178 -29.36 2.40 -4.90
CA HIS A 178 -29.56 1.78 -3.59
C HIS A 178 -28.53 0.66 -3.32
N GLU A 179 -27.25 0.99 -3.09
CA GLU A 179 -26.27 -0.05 -2.69
C GLU A 179 -26.57 -0.55 -1.27
N TRP A 180 -26.62 -1.87 -1.08
CA TRP A 180 -26.76 -2.58 0.22
C TRP A 180 -27.96 -2.25 1.14
N LEU A 181 -28.94 -1.46 0.70
CA LEU A 181 -30.13 -1.17 1.53
C LEU A 181 -30.93 -2.45 1.88
N GLU A 182 -31.00 -3.39 0.95
CA GLU A 182 -31.56 -4.72 1.17
C GLU A 182 -30.53 -5.78 0.77
N VAL A 183 -30.05 -6.57 1.74
CA VAL A 183 -29.17 -7.71 1.46
C VAL A 183 -30.01 -8.88 0.99
N ARG A 184 -29.96 -9.20 -0.30
CA ARG A 184 -30.78 -10.27 -0.90
C ARG A 184 -30.27 -11.65 -0.48
N PRO A 185 -31.13 -12.69 -0.41
CA PRO A 185 -30.71 -14.05 -0.08
C PRO A 185 -29.56 -14.59 -0.96
N MET A 186 -29.52 -14.20 -2.24
CA MET A 186 -28.43 -14.57 -3.16
C MET A 186 -27.08 -13.96 -2.76
N GLU A 187 -27.08 -12.75 -2.19
CA GLU A 187 -25.85 -12.10 -1.70
C GLU A 187 -25.35 -12.79 -0.45
N TRP A 188 -26.25 -13.14 0.48
CA TRP A 188 -25.93 -13.98 1.65
C TRP A 188 -25.28 -15.30 1.22
N LEU A 189 -25.92 -16.02 0.29
CA LEU A 189 -25.42 -17.29 -0.21
C LEU A 189 -24.04 -17.12 -0.86
N THR A 190 -23.87 -16.09 -1.68
CA THR A 190 -22.59 -15.84 -2.36
C THR A 190 -21.46 -15.55 -1.38
N LEU A 191 -21.68 -14.65 -0.41
CA LEU A 191 -20.69 -14.31 0.61
C LEU A 191 -20.40 -15.50 1.55
N ALA A 192 -21.41 -16.32 1.86
CA ALA A 192 -21.24 -17.56 2.61
C ALA A 192 -20.38 -18.58 1.84
N VAL A 193 -20.61 -18.76 0.54
CA VAL A 193 -19.81 -19.64 -0.32
C VAL A 193 -18.36 -19.15 -0.41
N PHE A 194 -18.11 -17.84 -0.58
CA PHE A 194 -16.76 -17.28 -0.54
C PHE A 194 -16.07 -17.56 0.80
N THR A 195 -16.77 -17.35 1.91
CA THR A 195 -16.22 -17.55 3.26
C THR A 195 -15.94 -19.02 3.54
N ALA A 196 -16.84 -19.92 3.15
CA ALA A 196 -16.66 -21.37 3.30
C ALA A 196 -15.53 -21.91 2.41
N GLY A 197 -15.44 -21.45 1.16
CA GLY A 197 -14.33 -21.76 0.27
C GLY A 197 -13.00 -21.27 0.82
N ALA A 198 -12.95 -20.04 1.33
CA ALA A 198 -11.77 -19.49 2.00
C ALA A 198 -11.36 -20.33 3.22
N TYR A 199 -12.30 -20.76 4.05
CA TYR A 199 -12.02 -21.66 5.18
C TYR A 199 -11.41 -22.99 4.72
N ALA A 200 -11.96 -23.61 3.67
CA ALA A 200 -11.43 -24.85 3.11
C ALA A 200 -9.99 -24.68 2.59
N VAL A 201 -9.72 -23.59 1.86
CA VAL A 201 -8.37 -23.25 1.37
C VAL A 201 -7.40 -23.01 2.53
N ALA A 202 -7.83 -22.25 3.55
CA ALA A 202 -7.06 -21.97 4.75
C ALA A 202 -6.72 -23.25 5.54
N LEU A 203 -7.66 -24.20 5.62
CA LEU A 203 -7.46 -25.49 6.27
C LEU A 203 -6.42 -26.32 5.52
N LEU A 204 -6.53 -26.42 4.19
CA LEU A 204 -5.54 -27.10 3.35
C LEU A 204 -4.16 -26.46 3.48
N ALA A 205 -4.09 -25.13 3.50
CA ALA A 205 -2.86 -24.38 3.70
C ALA A 205 -2.17 -24.73 5.02
N ILE A 206 -2.91 -24.71 6.14
CA ILE A 206 -2.37 -25.05 7.47
C ILE A 206 -1.96 -26.52 7.54
N GLN A 207 -2.74 -27.44 6.96
CA GLN A 207 -2.37 -28.86 6.92
C GLN A 207 -1.06 -29.09 6.15
N ARG A 208 -0.92 -28.44 4.99
CA ARG A 208 0.30 -28.48 4.16
C ARG A 208 1.50 -27.93 4.92
N ASP A 209 1.35 -26.75 5.52
CA ASP A 209 2.43 -26.07 6.25
C ASP A 209 2.89 -26.89 7.47
N ARG A 210 1.96 -27.53 8.19
CA ARG A 210 2.29 -28.47 9.30
C ARG A 210 3.06 -29.70 8.86
N ARG A 211 2.86 -30.17 7.63
CA ARG A 211 3.62 -31.29 7.04
C ARG A 211 4.99 -30.85 6.52
N GLY A 212 5.28 -29.55 6.53
CA GLY A 212 6.49 -29.00 5.90
C GLY A 212 6.48 -29.12 4.38
N GLU A 213 5.31 -29.33 3.76
CA GLU A 213 5.20 -29.45 2.32
C GLU A 213 5.34 -28.07 1.67
N ALA A 214 6.42 -27.87 0.92
CA ALA A 214 6.58 -26.68 0.10
C ALA A 214 5.44 -26.55 -0.91
N LEU A 215 5.13 -25.32 -1.30
CA LEU A 215 4.00 -25.04 -2.17
C LEU A 215 4.41 -25.51 -3.57
N ARG A 216 3.59 -26.34 -4.23
CA ARG A 216 3.84 -26.75 -5.62
C ARG A 216 4.00 -25.58 -6.59
N THR A 217 3.69 -24.34 -6.18
CA THR A 217 4.04 -23.14 -6.93
C THR A 217 5.53 -22.96 -7.13
N ASP A 218 6.43 -23.72 -6.49
CA ASP A 218 7.85 -23.70 -6.85
C ASP A 218 8.05 -24.06 -8.33
N THR A 219 7.19 -24.86 -8.96
CA THR A 219 7.25 -25.12 -10.41
C THR A 219 6.75 -23.95 -11.24
N LEU A 220 5.64 -23.31 -10.86
CA LEU A 220 5.14 -22.10 -11.53
C LEU A 220 6.10 -20.93 -11.35
N LYS A 221 6.66 -20.79 -10.16
CA LYS A 221 7.69 -19.83 -9.79
C LYS A 221 8.94 -20.11 -10.62
N ALA A 222 9.47 -21.33 -10.64
CA ALA A 222 10.61 -21.70 -11.47
C ALA A 222 10.31 -21.49 -12.96
N TRP A 223 9.08 -21.71 -13.42
CA TRP A 223 8.68 -21.44 -14.80
C TRP A 223 8.64 -19.93 -15.10
N LEU A 224 8.04 -19.11 -14.24
CA LEU A 224 8.02 -17.64 -14.39
C LEU A 224 9.43 -17.06 -14.25
N GLU A 225 10.21 -17.57 -13.30
CA GLU A 225 11.62 -17.28 -13.16
C GLU A 225 12.35 -17.67 -14.44
N SER A 226 12.09 -18.83 -15.06
CA SER A 226 12.71 -19.21 -16.34
C SER A 226 12.38 -18.26 -17.49
N LEU A 227 11.18 -17.65 -17.50
CA LEU A 227 10.81 -16.63 -18.48
C LEU A 227 11.59 -15.32 -18.27
N CYS A 228 11.83 -14.95 -17.01
CA CYS A 228 12.63 -13.78 -16.63
C CYS A 228 14.15 -14.03 -16.65
N GLU A 229 14.57 -15.28 -16.48
CA GLU A 229 15.95 -15.79 -16.45
C GLU A 229 16.51 -16.04 -17.85
N ARG A 230 15.93 -15.42 -18.90
CA ARG A 230 16.54 -15.33 -20.24
C ARG A 230 17.94 -14.69 -20.29
N ARG A 231 18.63 -14.52 -19.15
CA ARG A 231 20.07 -14.29 -19.09
C ARG A 231 20.82 -15.61 -18.84
N PRO A 232 21.63 -16.10 -19.79
CA PRO A 232 22.52 -17.25 -19.61
C PRO A 232 23.73 -16.96 -18.69
N ALA A 233 23.59 -16.06 -17.71
CA ALA A 233 24.70 -15.50 -16.94
C ALA A 233 25.05 -16.28 -15.66
N LEU A 234 24.19 -17.19 -15.18
CA LEU A 234 24.43 -17.94 -13.93
C LEU A 234 25.59 -18.95 -13.98
N LYS A 235 26.19 -19.20 -15.15
CA LYS A 235 27.46 -19.95 -15.22
C LYS A 235 28.69 -19.11 -14.83
N ARG A 236 28.58 -17.77 -14.81
CA ARG A 236 29.64 -16.90 -14.30
C ARG A 236 29.29 -16.55 -12.86
N GLY A 237 30.19 -16.87 -11.92
CA GLY A 237 30.04 -16.46 -10.52
C GLY A 237 29.83 -14.94 -10.40
N PHE A 238 29.13 -14.51 -9.35
CA PHE A 238 28.96 -13.09 -9.09
C PHE A 238 30.33 -12.41 -8.92
N PRO A 239 30.55 -11.21 -9.51
CA PRO A 239 31.84 -10.52 -9.44
C PRO A 239 32.21 -10.10 -8.02
N SER A 240 31.24 -10.05 -7.10
CA SER A 240 31.46 -9.79 -5.69
C SER A 240 30.32 -10.37 -4.83
N PRO A 241 30.56 -10.64 -3.53
CA PRO A 241 29.49 -11.03 -2.59
C PRO A 241 28.38 -9.98 -2.50
N LEU A 242 28.74 -8.70 -2.65
CA LEU A 242 27.79 -7.59 -2.65
C LEU A 242 26.80 -7.70 -3.83
N ALA A 243 27.30 -8.06 -5.01
CA ALA A 243 26.47 -8.26 -6.20
C ALA A 243 25.54 -9.48 -6.06
N ALA A 244 26.03 -10.57 -5.43
CA ALA A 244 25.22 -11.74 -5.11
C ALA A 244 24.09 -11.38 -4.14
N HIS A 245 24.42 -10.66 -3.06
CA HIS A 245 23.44 -10.22 -2.07
C HIS A 245 22.41 -9.26 -2.67
N PHE A 246 22.86 -8.28 -3.48
CA PHE A 246 21.95 -7.39 -4.19
C PHE A 246 21.00 -8.16 -5.13
N TRP A 247 21.53 -9.11 -5.91
CA TRP A 247 20.72 -9.92 -6.81
C TRP A 247 19.67 -10.71 -6.03
N ALA A 248 20.07 -11.36 -4.94
CA ALA A 248 19.15 -12.16 -4.13
C ALA A 248 18.09 -11.30 -3.43
N GLU A 249 18.47 -10.17 -2.84
CA GLU A 249 17.53 -9.21 -2.23
C GLU A 249 16.55 -8.66 -3.27
N TRP A 250 17.04 -8.27 -4.46
CA TRP A 250 16.17 -7.81 -5.54
C TRP A 250 15.24 -8.91 -6.04
N HIS A 251 15.74 -10.13 -6.20
CA HIS A 251 14.93 -11.27 -6.66
C HIS A 251 13.85 -11.65 -5.65
N GLN A 252 14.18 -11.64 -4.36
CA GLN A 252 13.28 -12.03 -3.28
C GLN A 252 12.36 -10.92 -2.79
N LYS A 253 12.62 -9.66 -3.10
CA LYS A 253 11.81 -8.52 -2.63
C LYS A 253 11.36 -7.60 -3.77
N GLY A 254 11.64 -7.99 -5.00
CA GLY A 254 11.42 -7.23 -6.22
C GLY A 254 9.98 -7.14 -6.71
N VAL A 255 9.03 -6.83 -5.83
CA VAL A 255 7.59 -7.05 -6.11
C VAL A 255 6.89 -5.90 -6.83
N MET A 256 7.41 -4.68 -6.76
CA MET A 256 6.70 -3.50 -7.29
C MET A 256 6.36 -3.62 -8.79
N PRO A 257 7.28 -4.09 -9.68
CA PRO A 257 6.93 -4.30 -11.09
C PRO A 257 5.81 -5.33 -11.28
N LEU A 258 5.84 -6.44 -10.53
CA LEU A 258 4.81 -7.48 -10.57
C LEU A 258 3.44 -6.95 -10.13
N ILE A 259 3.40 -6.23 -9.00
CA ILE A 259 2.18 -5.60 -8.49
C ILE A 259 1.63 -4.58 -9.51
N THR A 260 2.52 -3.80 -10.12
CA THR A 260 2.15 -2.82 -11.16
C THR A 260 1.55 -3.53 -12.37
N ALA A 261 2.18 -4.59 -12.86
CA ALA A 261 1.66 -5.38 -13.99
C ALA A 261 0.27 -5.95 -13.70
N ILE A 262 0.07 -6.51 -12.50
CA ILE A 262 -1.23 -7.06 -12.09
C ILE A 262 -2.27 -5.96 -11.95
N GLY A 263 -1.92 -4.82 -11.34
CA GLY A 263 -2.79 -3.66 -11.25
C GLY A 263 -3.23 -3.15 -12.62
N LEU A 264 -2.30 -3.11 -13.59
CA LEU A 264 -2.61 -2.77 -14.98
C LEU A 264 -3.54 -3.81 -15.63
N CYS A 265 -3.26 -5.11 -15.49
CA CYS A 265 -4.12 -6.17 -16.03
C CYS A 265 -5.53 -6.13 -15.43
N LEU A 266 -5.66 -5.95 -14.12
CA LEU A 266 -6.95 -5.83 -13.44
C LEU A 266 -7.68 -4.55 -13.85
N GLY A 267 -6.98 -3.42 -13.91
CA GLY A 267 -7.55 -2.15 -14.36
C GLY A 267 -8.06 -2.22 -15.79
N LEU A 268 -7.28 -2.82 -16.70
CA LEU A 268 -7.68 -3.08 -18.09
C LEU A 268 -8.86 -4.06 -18.16
N GLY A 269 -8.87 -5.12 -17.34
CA GLY A 269 -9.97 -6.06 -17.24
C GLY A 269 -11.27 -5.40 -16.78
N ILE A 270 -11.21 -4.57 -15.73
CA ILE A 270 -12.34 -3.76 -15.24
C ILE A 270 -12.82 -2.81 -16.34
N TRP A 271 -11.91 -2.12 -17.03
CA TRP A 271 -12.27 -1.24 -18.13
C TRP A 271 -12.97 -2.01 -19.28
N LEU A 272 -12.42 -3.15 -19.68
CA LEU A 272 -12.97 -4.03 -20.73
C LEU A 272 -14.36 -4.58 -20.36
N LEU A 273 -14.60 -4.87 -19.09
CA LEU A 273 -15.87 -5.45 -18.65
C LEU A 273 -16.96 -4.39 -18.41
N PHE A 274 -16.59 -3.20 -17.94
CA PHE A 274 -17.57 -2.27 -17.36
C PHE A 274 -17.65 -0.89 -18.03
N VAL A 275 -16.59 -0.40 -18.68
CA VAL A 275 -16.59 0.97 -19.20
C VAL A 275 -16.58 0.98 -20.72
N ARG A 276 -15.66 0.25 -21.36
CA ARG A 276 -15.53 0.08 -22.83
C ARG A 276 -15.50 1.39 -23.65
N GLN A 277 -15.33 2.55 -23.02
CA GLN A 277 -15.21 3.84 -23.69
C GLN A 277 -13.73 4.18 -23.89
N ALA A 278 -13.32 4.40 -25.14
CA ALA A 278 -11.94 4.74 -25.49
C ALA A 278 -11.41 5.98 -24.73
N ASP A 279 -12.26 7.00 -24.56
CA ASP A 279 -11.92 8.23 -23.84
C ASP A 279 -11.63 7.99 -22.36
N THR A 280 -12.24 6.98 -21.76
CA THR A 280 -11.95 6.66 -20.35
C THR A 280 -10.66 5.85 -20.20
N LEU A 281 -10.24 5.11 -21.23
CA LEU A 281 -9.07 4.23 -21.17
C LEU A 281 -7.78 5.01 -20.92
N HIS A 282 -7.58 6.11 -21.67
CA HIS A 282 -6.39 6.93 -21.49
C HIS A 282 -6.41 7.63 -20.12
N VAL A 283 -7.56 8.19 -19.70
CA VAL A 283 -7.71 8.81 -18.37
C VAL A 283 -7.38 7.81 -17.27
N TRP A 284 -7.89 6.59 -17.36
CA TRP A 284 -7.63 5.52 -16.40
C TRP A 284 -6.15 5.12 -16.33
N VAL A 285 -5.48 5.00 -17.47
CA VAL A 285 -4.08 4.54 -17.50
C VAL A 285 -3.13 5.65 -17.02
N PHE A 286 -3.37 6.90 -17.43
CA PHE A 286 -2.56 8.04 -16.99
C PHE A 286 -2.81 8.41 -15.53
N LYS A 287 -4.07 8.61 -15.12
CA LYS A 287 -4.40 8.89 -13.71
C LYS A 287 -4.17 7.67 -12.82
N GLY A 288 -4.27 6.47 -13.38
CA GLY A 288 -3.89 5.22 -12.74
C GLY A 288 -2.41 5.19 -12.33
N GLY A 289 -1.56 6.06 -12.87
CA GLY A 289 -0.19 6.24 -12.37
C GLY A 289 -0.12 6.62 -10.89
N TRP A 290 -1.15 7.27 -10.32
CA TRP A 290 -1.26 7.52 -8.88
C TRP A 290 -1.38 6.24 -8.03
N PHE A 291 -1.60 5.08 -8.65
CA PHE A 291 -1.49 3.78 -8.00
C PHE A 291 -0.02 3.40 -7.71
N LEU A 292 0.96 3.95 -8.44
CA LEU A 292 2.37 3.57 -8.27
C LEU A 292 2.90 3.88 -6.85
N PRO A 293 2.63 5.03 -6.21
CA PRO A 293 2.94 5.24 -4.80
C PRO A 293 2.34 4.17 -3.87
N ILE A 294 1.14 3.67 -4.16
CA ILE A 294 0.50 2.58 -3.40
C ILE A 294 1.26 1.27 -3.63
N THR A 295 1.63 0.96 -4.87
CA THR A 295 2.48 -0.21 -5.16
C THR A 295 3.86 -0.09 -4.50
N GLY A 296 4.39 1.13 -4.40
CA GLY A 296 5.63 1.44 -3.71
C GLY A 296 5.54 1.24 -2.20
N PHE A 297 4.43 1.65 -1.61
CA PHE A 297 4.11 1.34 -0.21
C PHE A 297 4.09 -0.18 0.04
N VAL A 298 3.36 -0.95 -0.77
CA VAL A 298 3.31 -2.42 -0.65
C VAL A 298 4.69 -3.04 -0.90
N GLY A 299 5.42 -2.54 -1.90
CA GLY A 299 6.78 -2.97 -2.20
C GLY A 299 7.74 -2.73 -1.05
N ALA A 300 7.63 -1.61 -0.36
CA ALA A 300 8.44 -1.32 0.83
C ALA A 300 8.07 -2.21 2.02
N LEU A 301 6.80 -2.55 2.23
CA LEU A 301 6.41 -3.55 3.23
C LEU A 301 7.06 -4.90 2.92
N ALA A 302 7.12 -5.31 1.66
CA ALA A 302 7.84 -6.51 1.25
C ALA A 302 9.35 -6.37 1.52
N ILE A 303 9.99 -5.28 1.07
CA ILE A 303 11.45 -5.11 1.20
C ILE A 303 11.91 -5.00 2.65
N GLY A 304 11.23 -4.16 3.44
CA GLY A 304 11.61 -3.82 4.80
C GLY A 304 11.00 -4.70 5.89
N GLY A 305 9.85 -5.35 5.61
CA GLY A 305 9.13 -6.19 6.58
C GLY A 305 9.41 -7.67 6.46
N SER A 306 9.80 -8.17 5.29
CA SER A 306 10.17 -9.59 5.13
C SER A 306 11.64 -9.81 5.52
N GLY A 307 11.84 -10.47 6.66
CA GLY A 307 13.09 -11.17 6.89
C GLY A 307 13.26 -12.26 5.83
N LEU A 308 14.50 -12.64 5.53
CA LEU A 308 14.75 -13.82 4.71
C LEU A 308 13.97 -14.99 5.31
N PRO A 309 13.12 -15.70 4.55
CA PRO A 309 12.40 -16.85 5.10
C PRO A 309 13.43 -17.83 5.65
N ASN A 310 13.19 -18.37 6.86
CA ASN A 310 14.13 -19.27 7.55
C ASN A 310 14.55 -20.49 6.71
N GLY A 311 13.79 -20.82 5.65
CA GLY A 311 14.10 -21.88 4.69
C GLY A 311 15.04 -21.49 3.54
N ALA A 312 15.52 -20.24 3.43
CA ALA A 312 16.48 -19.81 2.40
C ALA A 312 17.92 -20.29 2.72
N ILE A 313 18.06 -21.59 2.96
CA ILE A 313 19.30 -22.30 3.31
C ILE A 313 20.36 -22.12 2.22
N GLU A 314 19.95 -21.89 0.97
CA GLU A 314 20.83 -21.69 -0.19
C GLU A 314 21.78 -20.48 -0.04
N MET A 315 21.41 -19.45 0.74
CA MET A 315 22.28 -18.31 1.03
C MET A 315 23.04 -18.41 2.35
N GLY A 316 22.82 -19.47 3.15
CA GLY A 316 23.54 -19.72 4.40
C GLY A 316 25.06 -19.63 4.25
N PRO A 317 25.67 -20.25 3.21
CA PRO A 317 27.10 -20.13 2.96
C PRO A 317 27.57 -18.71 2.58
N PHE A 318 26.75 -17.93 1.88
CA PHE A 318 27.11 -16.57 1.46
C PHE A 318 26.97 -15.54 2.57
N LEU A 319 25.96 -15.69 3.44
CA LEU A 319 25.80 -14.86 4.64
C LEU A 319 26.91 -15.10 5.68
N ALA A 320 27.53 -16.27 5.66
CA ALA A 320 28.60 -16.65 6.58
C ALA A 320 29.99 -16.09 6.21
N THR A 321 30.22 -15.65 4.97
CA THR A 321 31.59 -15.39 4.47
C THR A 321 32.10 -13.95 4.64
N ARG A 322 31.22 -12.94 4.78
CA ARG A 322 31.65 -11.58 5.15
C ARG A 322 30.52 -10.74 5.76
N PRO A 323 30.70 -10.15 6.97
CA PRO A 323 29.71 -9.23 7.52
C PRO A 323 29.65 -7.97 6.65
N LEU A 324 28.46 -7.65 6.13
CA LEU A 324 28.22 -6.39 5.42
C LEU A 324 28.15 -5.23 6.41
N SER A 325 28.88 -4.16 6.10
CA SER A 325 28.77 -2.91 6.85
C SER A 325 27.36 -2.31 6.72
N ASN A 326 26.95 -1.46 7.67
CA ASN A 326 25.66 -0.78 7.63
C ASN A 326 25.52 0.09 6.36
N ALA A 327 26.62 0.68 5.91
CA ALA A 327 26.70 1.48 4.69
C ALA A 327 26.45 0.63 3.43
N GLU A 328 27.12 -0.52 3.31
CA GLU A 328 26.95 -1.42 2.16
C GLU A 328 25.56 -2.01 2.11
N LEU A 329 25.01 -2.45 3.26
CA LEU A 329 23.65 -2.98 3.33
C LEU A 329 22.62 -1.91 2.97
N GLY A 330 22.76 -0.69 3.51
CA GLY A 330 21.90 0.44 3.15
C GLY A 330 21.98 0.79 1.67
N ARG A 331 23.18 0.85 1.10
CA ARG A 331 23.36 1.09 -0.35
C ARG A 331 22.68 0.02 -1.19
N ASN A 332 22.87 -1.26 -0.86
CA ASN A 332 22.25 -2.37 -1.58
C ASN A 332 20.72 -2.29 -1.52
N LEU A 333 20.14 -2.05 -0.35
CA LEU A 333 18.70 -1.91 -0.20
C LEU A 333 18.15 -0.70 -0.98
N LEU A 334 18.85 0.44 -1.01
CA LEU A 334 18.45 1.57 -1.86
C LEU A 334 18.53 1.26 -3.35
N GLN A 335 19.51 0.48 -3.78
CA GLN A 335 19.57 0.02 -5.17
C GLN A 335 18.41 -0.91 -5.51
N VAL A 336 18.01 -1.79 -4.58
CA VAL A 336 16.83 -2.66 -4.75
C VAL A 336 15.58 -1.82 -4.87
N VAL A 337 15.38 -0.85 -3.98
CA VAL A 337 14.28 0.11 -4.03
C VAL A 337 14.27 0.87 -5.36
N ALA A 338 15.41 1.43 -5.78
CA ALA A 338 15.52 2.17 -7.03
C ALA A 338 15.14 1.30 -8.23
N ARG A 339 15.66 0.07 -8.29
CA ARG A 339 15.36 -0.87 -9.38
C ARG A 339 13.89 -1.27 -9.42
N ASN A 340 13.26 -1.42 -8.25
CA ASN A 340 11.82 -1.70 -8.14
C ASN A 340 10.96 -0.54 -8.61
N VAL A 341 11.27 0.67 -8.18
CA VAL A 341 10.56 1.89 -8.60
C VAL A 341 10.72 2.09 -10.10
N CYS A 342 11.94 2.00 -10.63
CA CYS A 342 12.18 2.09 -12.07
C CYS A 342 11.43 1.02 -12.85
N GLY A 343 11.42 -0.24 -12.37
CA GLY A 343 10.69 -1.32 -13.04
C GLY A 343 9.17 -1.07 -13.08
N GLY A 344 8.58 -0.61 -11.97
CA GLY A 344 7.16 -0.24 -11.94
C GLY A 344 6.84 0.94 -12.86
N VAL A 345 7.66 2.00 -12.83
CA VAL A 345 7.49 3.18 -13.70
C VAL A 345 7.63 2.82 -15.18
N ILE A 346 8.63 2.01 -15.55
CA ILE A 346 8.83 1.58 -16.95
C ILE A 346 7.63 0.76 -17.45
N LEU A 347 7.08 -0.14 -16.62
CA LEU A 347 5.89 -0.91 -16.98
C LEU A 347 4.67 -0.02 -17.17
N TRP A 348 4.45 0.93 -16.27
CA TRP A 348 3.36 1.90 -16.39
C TRP A 348 3.50 2.79 -17.63
N LEU A 349 4.68 3.37 -17.87
CA LEU A 349 4.95 4.16 -19.07
C LEU A 349 4.76 3.33 -20.35
N GLY A 350 5.24 2.07 -20.34
CA GLY A 350 5.01 1.14 -21.44
C GLY A 350 3.52 0.89 -21.71
N ALA A 351 2.71 0.72 -20.66
CA ALA A 351 1.26 0.59 -20.79
C ALA A 351 0.61 1.88 -21.35
N CYS A 352 1.03 3.06 -20.89
CA CYS A 352 0.60 4.34 -21.47
C CYS A 352 0.91 4.39 -22.97
N THR A 353 2.13 4.03 -23.37
CA THR A 353 2.54 4.00 -24.78
C THR A 353 1.71 3.03 -25.60
N VAL A 354 1.48 1.80 -25.11
CA VAL A 354 0.65 0.80 -25.79
C VAL A 354 -0.78 1.30 -25.99
N VAL A 355 -1.37 1.93 -24.98
CA VAL A 355 -2.73 2.48 -25.05
C VAL A 355 -2.80 3.63 -26.06
N ILE A 356 -1.83 4.55 -26.06
CA ILE A 356 -1.75 5.64 -27.05
C ILE A 356 -1.66 5.08 -28.47
N VAL A 357 -0.79 4.10 -28.70
CA VAL A 357 -0.62 3.46 -30.01
C VAL A 357 -1.89 2.75 -30.43
N ALA A 358 -2.52 1.98 -29.53
CA ALA A 358 -3.77 1.28 -29.81
C ALA A 358 -4.91 2.25 -30.17
N LEU A 359 -5.05 3.35 -29.43
CA LEU A 359 -6.04 4.39 -29.73
C LEU A 359 -5.79 5.06 -31.09
N LYS A 360 -4.52 5.35 -31.41
CA LYS A 360 -4.15 5.89 -32.73
C LYS A 360 -4.47 4.90 -33.86
N LEU A 361 -4.15 3.63 -33.70
CA LEU A 361 -4.44 2.58 -34.69
C LEU A 361 -5.94 2.33 -34.86
N ALA A 362 -6.74 2.58 -33.81
CA ALA A 362 -8.20 2.51 -33.85
C ALA A 362 -8.86 3.75 -34.48
N GLY A 363 -8.09 4.74 -34.94
CA GLY A 363 -8.62 5.95 -35.59
C GLY A 363 -9.19 6.99 -34.62
N ALA A 364 -8.82 6.96 -33.34
CA ALA A 364 -9.22 8.03 -32.42
C ALA A 364 -8.58 9.37 -32.83
N ASP A 365 -9.32 10.47 -32.65
CA ASP A 365 -8.85 11.82 -33.01
C ASP A 365 -7.55 12.15 -32.28
N SER A 366 -6.51 12.54 -33.01
CA SER A 366 -5.19 12.83 -32.44
C SER A 366 -5.21 13.90 -31.34
N GLY A 367 -6.15 14.86 -31.42
CA GLY A 367 -6.35 15.88 -30.38
C GLY A 367 -6.92 15.33 -29.06
N LYS A 368 -7.64 14.21 -29.09
CA LYS A 368 -8.19 13.57 -27.88
C LYS A 368 -7.24 12.57 -27.23
N ILE A 369 -6.22 12.12 -27.95
CA ILE A 369 -5.28 11.09 -27.50
C ILE A 369 -4.22 11.66 -26.55
N LEU A 370 -3.82 12.92 -26.75
CA LEU A 370 -2.84 13.56 -25.87
C LEU A 370 -3.53 14.09 -24.61
N PRO A 371 -3.01 13.80 -23.40
CA PRO A 371 -3.71 14.10 -22.14
C PRO A 371 -3.96 15.59 -21.88
N VAL A 372 -3.19 16.45 -22.58
CA VAL A 372 -3.05 17.88 -22.30
C VAL A 372 -4.37 18.64 -22.50
N GLU A 373 -5.19 18.25 -23.48
CA GLU A 373 -6.40 19.00 -23.84
C GLU A 373 -7.68 18.43 -23.23
N THR A 374 -7.75 17.13 -22.95
CA THR A 374 -9.02 16.45 -22.65
C THR A 374 -9.20 16.01 -21.20
N SER A 375 -8.14 15.91 -20.39
CA SER A 375 -8.18 15.07 -19.18
C SER A 375 -7.82 15.72 -17.84
N ASN A 376 -7.59 17.05 -17.79
CA ASN A 376 -6.96 17.74 -16.64
C ASN A 376 -5.65 17.06 -16.20
N PHE A 377 -4.97 16.37 -17.12
CA PHE A 377 -3.69 15.74 -16.86
C PHE A 377 -2.58 16.71 -17.24
N GLU A 378 -1.89 17.18 -16.22
CA GLU A 378 -0.79 18.11 -16.40
C GLU A 378 0.54 17.34 -16.41
N TRP A 379 1.48 17.72 -17.28
CA TRP A 379 2.75 17.00 -17.46
C TRP A 379 3.56 16.85 -16.17
N TRP A 380 3.39 17.74 -15.20
CA TRP A 380 4.05 17.64 -13.89
C TRP A 380 3.57 16.45 -13.06
N GLN A 381 2.41 15.86 -13.38
CA GLN A 381 1.91 14.69 -12.68
C GLN A 381 2.84 13.48 -12.89
N ILE A 382 3.51 13.37 -14.04
CA ILE A 382 4.48 12.29 -14.31
C ILE A 382 5.63 12.30 -13.30
N PRO A 383 6.43 13.39 -13.15
CA PRO A 383 7.46 13.43 -12.13
C PRO A 383 6.87 13.29 -10.72
N ALA A 384 5.69 13.85 -10.43
CA ALA A 384 5.04 13.65 -9.13
C ALA A 384 4.75 12.17 -8.81
N ILE A 385 4.30 11.39 -9.81
CA ILE A 385 4.07 9.95 -9.69
C ILE A 385 5.39 9.20 -9.46
N VAL A 386 6.44 9.52 -10.24
CA VAL A 386 7.76 8.89 -10.11
C VAL A 386 8.37 9.18 -8.75
N PHE A 387 8.41 10.45 -8.34
CA PHE A 387 8.96 10.87 -7.04
C PHE A 387 8.09 10.42 -5.88
N GLY A 388 6.77 10.42 -6.01
CA GLY A 388 5.85 9.87 -5.02
C GLY A 388 6.11 8.38 -4.78
N SER A 389 6.35 7.62 -5.85
CA SER A 389 6.68 6.19 -5.77
C SER A 389 8.04 5.95 -5.13
N TRP A 390 9.06 6.75 -5.50
CA TRP A 390 10.36 6.71 -4.84
C TRP A 390 10.25 7.07 -3.36
N TRP A 391 9.61 8.18 -3.04
CA TRP A 391 9.45 8.72 -1.70
C TRP A 391 8.79 7.69 -0.78
N THR A 392 7.63 7.18 -1.17
CA THR A 392 6.88 6.16 -0.41
C THR A 392 7.72 4.91 -0.19
N THR A 393 8.31 4.36 -1.25
CA THR A 393 9.06 3.09 -1.15
C THR A 393 10.33 3.25 -0.31
N SER A 394 11.12 4.29 -0.57
CA SER A 394 12.43 4.49 0.06
C SER A 394 12.33 4.89 1.53
N LEU A 395 11.41 5.79 1.90
CA LEU A 395 11.20 6.13 3.30
C LEU A 395 10.61 4.97 4.08
N LEU A 396 9.60 4.29 3.54
CA LEU A 396 9.00 3.18 4.29
C LEU A 396 10.00 2.04 4.48
N THR A 397 10.82 1.73 3.47
CA THR A 397 11.93 0.78 3.61
C THR A 397 12.93 1.24 4.68
N THR A 398 13.23 2.54 4.74
CA THR A 398 14.10 3.13 5.76
C THR A 398 13.52 2.97 7.16
N LEU A 399 12.24 3.28 7.34
CA LEU A 399 11.54 3.16 8.61
C LEU A 399 11.42 1.71 9.07
N LEU A 400 11.06 0.79 8.17
CA LEU A 400 10.93 -0.64 8.47
C LEU A 400 12.27 -1.26 8.87
N SER A 401 13.37 -0.79 8.26
CA SER A 401 14.73 -1.24 8.59
C SER A 401 15.15 -0.91 10.03
N SER A 402 14.42 -0.03 10.73
CA SER A 402 14.61 0.21 12.17
C SER A 402 14.18 -0.95 13.07
N GLY A 403 13.42 -1.93 12.56
CA GLY A 403 12.85 -3.02 13.35
C GLY A 403 11.79 -2.58 14.38
N ARG A 404 11.29 -1.34 14.28
CA ARG A 404 10.33 -0.73 15.21
C ARG A 404 8.98 -0.52 14.54
N SER A 405 8.17 -1.58 14.46
CA SER A 405 6.83 -1.53 13.85
C SER A 405 5.93 -0.43 14.43
N ARG A 406 6.02 -0.13 15.74
CA ARG A 406 5.29 0.99 16.36
C ARG A 406 5.62 2.35 15.75
N PHE A 407 6.90 2.59 15.47
CA PHE A 407 7.35 3.84 14.86
C PHE A 407 6.87 3.95 13.41
N VAL A 408 6.94 2.85 12.67
CA VAL A 408 6.43 2.77 11.29
C VAL A 408 4.94 3.11 11.25
N VAL A 409 4.13 2.49 12.12
CA VAL A 409 2.68 2.75 12.20
C VAL A 409 2.41 4.22 12.55
N LEU A 410 3.12 4.77 13.53
CA LEU A 410 2.97 6.18 13.90
C LEU A 410 3.27 7.11 12.73
N VAL A 411 4.36 6.88 12.00
CA VAL A 411 4.71 7.71 10.83
C VAL A 411 3.67 7.58 9.72
N ILE A 412 3.17 6.37 9.43
CA ILE A 412 2.12 6.17 8.42
C ILE A 412 0.85 6.95 8.82
N ILE A 413 0.42 6.85 10.07
CA ILE A 413 -0.73 7.58 10.60
C ILE A 413 -0.49 9.08 10.51
N SER A 414 0.67 9.57 10.95
CA SER A 414 1.02 10.99 10.90
C SER A 414 1.01 11.51 9.46
N VAL A 415 1.65 10.83 8.51
CA VAL A 415 1.69 11.25 7.09
C VAL A 415 0.29 11.26 6.48
N SER A 416 -0.58 10.31 6.86
CA SER A 416 -1.95 10.25 6.34
C SER A 416 -2.84 11.35 6.93
N LEU A 417 -2.71 11.65 8.22
CA LEU A 417 -3.53 12.65 8.92
C LEU A 417 -3.02 14.09 8.74
N LEU A 418 -1.71 14.29 8.56
CA LEU A 418 -1.09 15.61 8.46
C LEU A 418 -1.64 16.50 7.33
N PRO A 419 -2.01 16.01 6.13
CA PRO A 419 -2.64 16.87 5.12
C PRO A 419 -4.14 17.11 5.39
N LEU A 420 -4.80 16.18 6.08
CA LEU A 420 -6.24 16.22 6.35
C LEU A 420 -6.57 17.21 7.46
N ILE A 421 -5.91 17.08 8.61
CA ILE A 421 -6.17 17.89 9.80
C ILE A 421 -6.12 19.39 9.47
N PRO A 422 -5.11 19.94 8.77
CA PRO A 422 -5.06 21.35 8.41
C PRO A 422 -6.16 21.78 7.46
N THR A 423 -6.54 20.89 6.54
CA THR A 423 -7.59 21.16 5.55
C THR A 423 -8.94 21.31 6.25
N ILE A 424 -9.21 20.45 7.22
CA ILE A 424 -10.46 20.47 8.00
C ILE A 424 -10.44 21.59 9.05
N LEU A 425 -9.38 21.68 9.87
CA LEU A 425 -9.23 22.76 10.86
C LEU A 425 -9.26 24.14 10.20
N GLY A 426 -8.60 24.29 9.05
CA GLY A 426 -8.64 25.53 8.29
C GLY A 426 -10.06 25.88 7.82
N ARG A 427 -10.88 24.88 7.45
CA ARG A 427 -12.29 25.15 7.12
C ARG A 427 -13.10 25.58 8.34
N TRP A 428 -12.89 24.94 9.49
CA TRP A 428 -13.70 25.14 10.71
C TRP A 428 -13.31 26.39 11.51
N MET A 429 -12.01 26.66 11.63
CA MET A 429 -11.48 27.67 12.53
C MET A 429 -11.12 28.98 11.84
N LEU A 430 -10.94 28.99 10.52
CA LEU A 430 -10.38 30.12 9.79
C LEU A 430 -11.35 30.65 8.73
N SER A 431 -11.39 31.98 8.60
CA SER A 431 -12.06 32.66 7.50
C SER A 431 -11.46 32.25 6.16
N GLU A 432 -12.23 32.35 5.07
CA GLU A 432 -11.80 31.90 3.74
C GLU A 432 -10.48 32.53 3.30
N GLY A 433 -10.27 33.81 3.62
CA GLY A 433 -9.01 34.53 3.34
C GLY A 433 -7.81 34.05 4.15
N ALA A 434 -8.01 33.47 5.34
CA ALA A 434 -6.92 32.96 6.20
C ALA A 434 -6.52 31.52 5.88
N ARG A 435 -7.38 30.74 5.19
CA ARG A 435 -7.13 29.33 4.84
C ARG A 435 -5.86 29.12 4.01
N PRO A 436 -5.57 29.89 2.95
CA PRO A 436 -4.33 29.74 2.19
C PRO A 436 -3.08 30.00 3.05
N GLY A 437 -3.12 31.05 3.88
CA GLY A 437 -2.03 31.40 4.80
C GLY A 437 -1.71 30.27 5.79
N PHE A 438 -2.74 29.64 6.35
CA PHE A 438 -2.58 28.51 7.27
C PHE A 438 -2.02 27.26 6.60
N ARG A 439 -2.53 26.90 5.41
CA ARG A 439 -1.98 25.77 4.63
C ARG A 439 -0.52 25.98 4.28
N ASN A 440 -0.18 27.20 3.87
CA ASN A 440 1.18 27.62 3.60
C ASN A 440 2.07 27.52 4.83
N ALA A 441 1.60 28.02 5.99
CA ALA A 441 2.35 27.92 7.25
C ALA A 441 2.64 26.46 7.64
N ILE A 442 1.68 25.56 7.46
CA ILE A 442 1.87 24.14 7.78
C ILE A 442 2.81 23.46 6.79
N GLY A 443 2.68 23.76 5.49
CA GLY A 443 3.62 23.32 4.47
C GLY A 443 5.04 23.77 4.78
N LEU A 444 5.22 25.03 5.19
CA LEU A 444 6.51 25.58 5.61
C LEU A 444 7.09 24.88 6.83
N LEU A 445 6.28 24.63 7.86
CA LEU A 445 6.71 23.90 9.06
C LEU A 445 7.13 22.46 8.71
N ALA A 446 6.32 21.75 7.92
CA ALA A 446 6.63 20.39 7.47
C ALA A 446 7.93 20.35 6.65
N SER A 447 8.13 21.32 5.76
CA SER A 447 9.35 21.45 4.97
C SER A 447 10.57 21.83 5.81
N GLY A 448 10.40 22.69 6.83
CA GLY A 448 11.46 23.00 7.79
C GLY A 448 11.91 21.75 8.54
N VAL A 449 10.97 20.96 9.06
CA VAL A 449 11.25 19.68 9.73
C VAL A 449 11.96 18.70 8.78
N ALA A 450 11.50 18.60 7.54
CA ALA A 450 12.11 17.77 6.50
C ALA A 450 13.58 18.14 6.23
N ILE A 451 13.86 19.43 6.06
CA ILE A 451 15.21 19.96 5.80
C ILE A 451 16.11 19.70 7.01
N VAL A 452 15.68 20.07 8.21
CA VAL A 452 16.47 19.90 9.44
C VAL A 452 16.77 18.43 9.70
N THR A 453 15.77 17.55 9.54
CA THR A 453 15.93 16.10 9.73
C THR A 453 16.92 15.52 8.72
N THR A 454 16.86 15.96 7.47
CA THR A 454 17.78 15.51 6.41
C THR A 454 19.20 15.97 6.65
N ILE A 455 19.41 17.23 7.04
CA ILE A 455 20.73 17.76 7.41
C ILE A 455 21.31 16.99 8.60
N TRP A 456 20.50 16.77 9.64
CA TRP A 456 20.90 16.01 10.81
C TRP A 456 21.27 14.56 10.46
N ALA A 457 20.48 13.90 9.62
CA ALA A 457 20.75 12.55 9.15
C ALA A 457 22.06 12.50 8.33
N CYS A 458 22.25 13.42 7.38
CA CYS A 458 23.49 13.52 6.61
C CYS A 458 24.71 13.72 7.52
N ARG A 459 24.64 14.66 8.47
CA ARG A 459 25.73 14.90 9.43
C ARG A 459 26.02 13.66 10.27
N SER A 460 24.99 13.02 10.80
CA SER A 460 25.13 11.82 11.64
C SER A 460 25.70 10.63 10.87
N ALA A 461 25.23 10.41 9.64
CA ALA A 461 25.74 9.36 8.75
C ALA A 461 27.20 9.64 8.33
N TRP A 462 27.54 10.89 8.06
CA TRP A 462 28.90 11.29 7.72
C TRP A 462 29.88 11.06 8.88
N GLN A 463 29.53 11.52 10.09
CA GLN A 463 30.36 11.35 11.28
C GLN A 463 30.62 9.88 11.59
N ARG A 464 29.64 9.01 11.32
CA ARG A 464 29.75 7.54 11.47
C ARG A 464 30.36 6.84 10.26
N ARG A 465 30.80 7.58 9.24
CA ARG A 465 31.36 7.07 7.97
C ARG A 465 30.43 6.10 7.23
N TYR A 466 29.11 6.30 7.36
CA TYR A 466 28.10 5.52 6.64
C TYR A 466 27.86 5.99 5.21
N ILE A 467 28.21 7.23 4.91
CA ILE A 467 28.15 7.83 3.58
C ILE A 467 29.51 8.43 3.20
N THR A 468 29.83 8.44 1.91
CA THR A 468 31.05 9.06 1.37
C THR A 468 30.83 10.51 0.97
N GLY A 469 31.93 11.27 0.82
CA GLY A 469 31.96 12.58 0.15
C GLY A 469 31.16 12.63 -1.14
N THR A 470 31.43 11.65 -2.01
CA THR A 470 30.79 11.53 -3.31
C THR A 470 29.29 11.27 -3.21
N SER A 471 28.84 10.45 -2.26
CA SER A 471 27.41 10.16 -2.05
C SER A 471 26.67 11.38 -1.53
N LEU A 472 27.29 12.16 -0.63
CA LEU A 472 26.72 13.40 -0.13
C LEU A 472 26.60 14.45 -1.23
N LEU A 473 27.65 14.66 -2.03
CA LEU A 473 27.62 15.58 -3.17
C LEU A 473 26.56 15.18 -4.19
N ALA A 474 26.43 13.89 -4.50
CA ALA A 474 25.40 13.39 -5.40
C ALA A 474 23.98 13.62 -4.85
N ALA A 475 23.77 13.42 -3.54
CA ALA A 475 22.48 13.70 -2.90
C ALA A 475 22.14 15.19 -2.93
N VAL A 476 23.11 16.07 -2.65
CA VAL A 476 22.93 17.53 -2.73
C VAL A 476 22.63 17.95 -4.16
N ALA A 477 23.41 17.48 -5.14
CA ALA A 477 23.20 17.78 -6.54
C ALA A 477 21.79 17.35 -7.00
N LEU A 478 21.36 16.14 -6.63
CA LEU A 478 20.02 15.65 -6.91
C LEU A 478 18.94 16.55 -6.29
N ALA A 479 19.06 16.89 -5.00
CA ALA A 479 18.09 17.76 -4.33
C ALA A 479 18.03 19.16 -4.98
N THR A 480 19.17 19.72 -5.38
CA THR A 480 19.23 20.99 -6.12
C THR A 480 18.54 20.87 -7.49
N THR A 481 18.82 19.82 -8.26
CA THR A 481 18.17 19.57 -9.55
C THR A 481 16.65 19.41 -9.40
N LEU A 482 16.19 18.68 -8.38
CA LEU A 482 14.76 18.50 -8.09
C LEU A 482 14.09 19.83 -7.71
N THR A 483 14.75 20.62 -6.88
CA THR A 483 14.24 21.94 -6.46
C THR A 483 14.15 22.89 -7.66
N ALA A 484 15.16 22.89 -8.55
CA ALA A 484 15.17 23.69 -9.77
C ALA A 484 14.06 23.24 -10.74
N ALA A 485 13.94 21.94 -11.00
CA ALA A 485 12.93 21.39 -11.91
C ALA A 485 11.50 21.62 -11.40
N GLY A 486 11.24 21.31 -10.12
CA GLY A 486 9.96 21.61 -9.49
C GLY A 486 9.66 23.09 -9.46
N GLY A 487 10.69 23.91 -9.30
CA GLY A 487 10.59 25.36 -9.39
C GLY A 487 10.09 25.82 -10.76
N ILE A 488 10.68 25.34 -11.85
CA ILE A 488 10.27 25.70 -13.22
C ILE A 488 8.78 25.38 -13.42
N VAL A 489 8.34 24.21 -12.96
CA VAL A 489 6.93 23.79 -13.02
C VAL A 489 6.04 24.75 -12.23
N ILE A 490 6.35 25.01 -10.96
CA ILE A 490 5.55 25.91 -10.12
C ILE A 490 5.50 27.33 -10.70
N HIS A 491 6.63 27.81 -11.24
CA HIS A 491 6.70 29.11 -11.90
C HIS A 491 5.67 29.22 -13.03
N GLN A 492 5.57 28.18 -13.86
CA GLN A 492 4.66 28.13 -15.01
C GLN A 492 3.19 28.01 -14.59
N THR A 493 2.89 27.32 -13.49
CA THR A 493 1.49 27.03 -13.10
C THR A 493 0.86 28.07 -12.18
N THR A 494 1.59 28.54 -11.17
CA THR A 494 1.00 29.31 -10.05
C THR A 494 1.75 30.60 -9.72
N GLY A 495 2.82 30.89 -10.47
CA GLY A 495 3.76 31.95 -10.11
C GLY A 495 4.69 31.53 -8.98
N TRP A 496 5.87 32.15 -8.95
CA TRP A 496 6.94 31.78 -8.03
C TRP A 496 6.83 32.57 -6.72
N THR A 497 6.65 31.87 -5.60
CA THR A 497 6.63 32.50 -4.25
C THR A 497 7.72 31.92 -3.35
N SER A 498 8.23 32.70 -2.39
CA SER A 498 9.21 32.21 -1.40
C SER A 498 8.68 31.01 -0.60
N THR A 499 7.36 30.94 -0.40
CA THR A 499 6.71 29.80 0.23
C THR A 499 6.83 28.53 -0.60
N SER A 500 6.56 28.63 -1.90
CA SER A 500 6.70 27.49 -2.81
C SER A 500 8.14 26.99 -2.92
N GLN A 501 9.13 27.88 -2.86
CA GLN A 501 10.56 27.51 -2.82
C GLN A 501 10.89 26.63 -1.60
N LEU A 502 10.47 27.05 -0.41
CA LEU A 502 10.72 26.30 0.81
C LEU A 502 9.98 24.97 0.82
N ILE A 503 8.75 24.93 0.30
CA ILE A 503 7.99 23.69 0.15
C ILE A 503 8.73 22.71 -0.77
N LEU A 504 9.12 23.16 -1.96
CA LEU A 504 9.91 22.36 -2.91
C LEU A 504 11.23 21.87 -2.31
N THR A 505 11.94 22.74 -1.58
CA THR A 505 13.20 22.38 -0.92
C THR A 505 12.98 21.30 0.13
N GLY A 506 11.88 21.38 0.90
CA GLY A 506 11.50 20.34 1.84
C GLY A 506 11.18 18.99 1.18
N LEU A 507 10.46 19.01 0.05
CA LEU A 507 10.17 17.81 -0.74
C LEU A 507 11.46 17.19 -1.31
N ALA A 508 12.38 18.01 -1.81
CA ALA A 508 13.68 17.57 -2.29
C ALA A 508 14.53 16.96 -1.15
N ALA A 509 14.51 17.58 0.04
CA ALA A 509 15.21 17.06 1.22
C ALA A 509 14.69 15.69 1.64
N ILE A 510 13.36 15.53 1.75
CA ILE A 510 12.72 14.24 2.05
C ILE A 510 13.07 13.17 1.01
N THR A 511 13.15 13.55 -0.27
CA THR A 511 13.48 12.65 -1.37
C THR A 511 14.88 12.02 -1.21
N ILE A 512 15.83 12.78 -0.66
CA ILE A 512 17.21 12.32 -0.44
C ILE A 512 17.46 11.75 0.95
N LEU A 513 16.57 12.00 1.93
CA LEU A 513 16.65 11.49 3.30
C LEU A 513 16.94 9.97 3.42
N PRO A 514 16.43 9.07 2.55
CA PRO A 514 16.76 7.65 2.59
C PRO A 514 18.26 7.35 2.46
N VAL A 515 19.03 8.19 1.76
CA VAL A 515 20.47 7.99 1.51
C VAL A 515 21.27 7.92 2.82
N PRO A 516 21.21 8.93 3.71
CA PRO A 516 21.79 8.82 5.05
C PRO A 516 20.91 8.03 6.04
N GLY A 517 19.59 8.05 5.85
CA GLY A 517 18.63 7.50 6.81
C GLY A 517 18.68 5.98 6.91
N LEU A 518 18.76 5.28 5.78
CA LEU A 518 18.74 3.83 5.75
C LEU A 518 19.90 3.17 6.51
N PRO A 519 21.18 3.53 6.30
CA PRO A 519 22.27 2.95 7.09
C PRO A 519 22.19 3.33 8.58
N LEU A 520 21.67 4.52 8.91
CA LEU A 520 21.42 4.90 10.31
C LEU A 520 20.35 4.02 10.98
N MET A 521 19.25 3.74 10.28
CA MET A 521 18.16 2.90 10.79
C MET A 521 18.61 1.44 10.95
N ILE A 522 19.38 0.92 10.00
CA ILE A 522 20.00 -0.41 10.09
C ILE A 522 20.93 -0.48 11.30
N ALA A 523 21.81 0.52 11.48
CA ALA A 523 22.70 0.59 12.62
C ALA A 523 21.92 0.62 13.93
N TRP A 524 20.84 1.41 13.99
CA TRP A 524 19.99 1.50 15.16
C TRP A 524 19.33 0.17 15.52
N ASN A 525 18.92 -0.61 14.52
CA ASN A 525 18.31 -1.92 14.72
C ASN A 525 19.34 -2.97 15.20
N ARG A 526 20.58 -2.94 14.67
CA ARG A 526 21.66 -3.89 15.02
C ARG A 526 22.21 -3.74 16.43
N HIS A 527 22.06 -2.58 17.07
CA HIS A 527 22.50 -2.36 18.46
C HIS A 527 21.41 -2.73 19.49
N ARG A 528 20.45 -3.58 19.11
CA ARG A 528 19.62 -4.36 20.04
C ARG A 528 20.35 -5.64 20.40
#